data_AF-A0A4S2DCC0-F1
#
_entry.id   AF-A0A4S2DCC0-F1
#
_cell.length_a   1.000
_cell.length_b   1.000
_cell.length_c   1.000
_cell.angle_alpha   90.00
_cell.angle_beta   90.00
_cell.angle_gamma   90.00
#
_symmetry.space_group_name_H-M   'P 1'
#
loop_
_entity.id
_entity.type
_entity.pdbx_description
1 polymer ?
#
loop_
_entity_poly.entity_id
_entity_poly.type
_entity_poly.pdbx_seq_one_letter_code
_entity_poly.pdbx_strand_id
1 'polypeptide(L)'
;MSNRFIQFRQKAIDWLNSDRNFNTGIQLLEESKFKPGVVAKLKKHGENGPEAKKRLKFLVNELVKAWIMPEQALTDNAPELGDFTDTDLKKQEGHSDKDALSLVDAYKALSEQERQYPETVAQVIRRYADAYKQRDILHKKMADMPEDNDEATVSARKQLSDQIAALSDEMEFLYPKYIAFTENGEVPTEEELKQLVDKQEDVDKEKNEVDYSSLSKEKLQKMRKSVATKILRARNMLEFQQESKADKPNPMPECPKRVKYETKIANLTEELEKIDYAIAALG
;
A
#
# COMPACT_ATOMS: atom_id res chain seq x y z
N MET A 1 -23.86 -2.39 -21.31
CA MET A 1 -24.98 -1.88 -20.49
C MET A 1 -24.73 -0.40 -20.22
N SER A 2 -25.71 0.47 -20.49
CA SER A 2 -25.60 1.91 -20.25
C SER A 2 -25.45 2.15 -18.74
N ASN A 3 -24.26 2.54 -18.30
CA ASN A 3 -24.00 2.69 -16.87
C ASN A 3 -24.68 3.97 -16.38
N ARG A 4 -25.88 3.81 -15.84
CA ARG A 4 -26.75 4.88 -15.34
C ARG A 4 -26.03 5.86 -14.40
N PHE A 5 -24.96 5.46 -13.74
CA PHE A 5 -24.21 6.32 -12.81
C PHE A 5 -23.31 7.35 -13.52
N ILE A 6 -22.99 7.17 -14.81
CA ILE A 6 -22.17 8.11 -15.57
C ILE A 6 -22.77 9.53 -15.56
N GLN A 7 -24.10 9.66 -15.69
CA GLN A 7 -24.77 10.97 -15.69
C GLN A 7 -24.74 11.69 -14.33
N PHE A 8 -24.49 10.96 -13.24
CA PHE A 8 -24.38 11.50 -11.87
C PHE A 8 -22.94 11.71 -11.44
N ARG A 9 -21.96 11.19 -12.21
CA ARG A 9 -20.54 11.28 -11.90
C ARG A 9 -20.06 12.73 -11.80
N GLN A 10 -20.43 13.57 -12.77
CA GLN A 10 -20.03 14.98 -12.74
C GLN A 10 -20.63 15.70 -11.52
N LYS A 11 -21.93 15.51 -11.27
CA LYS A 11 -22.59 16.06 -10.06
C LYS A 11 -21.94 15.59 -8.76
N ALA A 12 -21.48 14.35 -8.70
CA ALA A 12 -20.75 13.81 -7.56
C ALA A 12 -19.38 14.47 -7.37
N ILE A 13 -18.64 14.69 -8.46
CA ILE A 13 -17.36 15.42 -8.45
C ILE A 13 -17.59 16.87 -8.04
N ASP A 14 -18.59 17.54 -8.60
CA ASP A 14 -18.94 18.93 -8.27
C ASP A 14 -19.30 19.06 -6.79
N TRP A 15 -20.08 18.11 -6.26
CA TRP A 15 -20.39 18.07 -4.83
C TRP A 15 -19.14 17.86 -3.96
N LEU A 16 -18.23 16.96 -4.37
CA LEU A 16 -16.95 16.72 -3.66
C LEU A 16 -16.05 17.95 -3.62
N ASN A 17 -16.15 18.83 -4.63
CA ASN A 17 -15.42 20.09 -4.74
C ASN A 17 -16.16 21.30 -4.14
N SER A 18 -17.37 21.10 -3.60
CA SER A 18 -18.18 22.15 -2.95
C SER A 18 -17.96 22.17 -1.42
N ASP A 19 -18.76 22.96 -0.71
CA ASP A 19 -18.86 22.92 0.76
C ASP A 19 -19.41 21.59 1.31
N ARG A 20 -19.72 20.62 0.43
CA ARG A 20 -20.16 19.25 0.76
C ARG A 20 -21.38 19.26 1.67
N ASN A 21 -22.36 20.11 1.35
CA ASN A 21 -23.59 20.24 2.12
C ASN A 21 -24.27 18.85 2.23
N PHE A 22 -24.59 18.44 3.46
CA PHE A 22 -25.05 17.09 3.75
C PHE A 22 -26.35 16.74 2.99
N ASN A 23 -27.32 17.65 2.98
CA ASN A 23 -28.62 17.43 2.33
C ASN A 23 -28.48 17.29 0.81
N THR A 24 -27.64 18.13 0.19
CA THR A 24 -27.39 18.05 -1.26
C THR A 24 -26.70 16.73 -1.65
N GLY A 25 -25.79 16.22 -0.82
CA GLY A 25 -25.13 14.93 -1.06
C GLY A 25 -26.09 13.76 -0.91
N ILE A 26 -26.97 13.79 0.09
CA ILE A 26 -28.03 12.79 0.26
C ILE A 26 -28.98 12.80 -0.95
N GLN A 27 -29.41 13.98 -1.39
CA GLN A 27 -30.29 14.11 -2.55
C GLN A 27 -29.65 13.54 -3.82
N LEU A 28 -28.37 13.83 -4.05
CA LEU A 28 -27.61 13.26 -5.18
C LEU A 28 -27.61 11.73 -5.17
N LEU A 29 -27.36 11.12 -4.00
CA LEU A 29 -27.37 9.66 -3.87
C LEU A 29 -28.78 9.08 -4.08
N GLU A 30 -29.83 9.74 -3.57
CA GLU A 30 -31.23 9.36 -3.80
C GLU A 30 -31.62 9.43 -5.28
N GLU A 31 -31.25 10.50 -5.99
CA GLU A 31 -31.50 10.67 -7.44
C GLU A 31 -30.80 9.59 -8.28
N SER A 32 -29.56 9.27 -7.91
CA SER A 32 -28.78 8.22 -8.58
C SER A 32 -29.31 6.81 -8.32
N LYS A 33 -30.16 6.62 -7.28
CA LYS A 33 -30.57 5.33 -6.73
C LYS A 33 -29.35 4.44 -6.37
N PHE A 34 -28.26 5.06 -5.95
CA PHE A 34 -27.07 4.34 -5.50
C PHE A 34 -27.24 3.91 -4.04
N LYS A 35 -27.21 2.61 -3.78
CA LYS A 35 -27.32 1.99 -2.45
C LYS A 35 -28.49 2.55 -1.59
N PRO A 36 -29.75 2.54 -2.07
CA PRO A 36 -30.88 3.21 -1.43
C PRO A 36 -31.10 2.85 0.06
N GLY A 37 -30.87 1.61 0.47
CA GLY A 37 -30.98 1.20 1.87
C GLY A 37 -29.95 1.86 2.79
N VAL A 38 -28.72 2.04 2.31
CA VAL A 38 -27.64 2.71 3.06
C VAL A 38 -27.92 4.21 3.14
N VAL A 39 -28.33 4.82 2.04
CA VAL A 39 -28.70 6.24 1.97
C VAL A 39 -29.87 6.55 2.90
N ALA A 40 -30.90 5.70 2.93
CA ALA A 40 -32.04 5.85 3.82
C ALA A 40 -31.64 5.80 5.31
N LYS A 41 -30.71 4.90 5.69
CA LYS A 41 -30.16 4.85 7.06
C LYS A 41 -29.37 6.12 7.37
N LEU A 42 -28.50 6.55 6.47
CA LEU A 42 -27.69 7.77 6.65
C LEU A 42 -28.56 9.02 6.80
N LYS A 43 -29.63 9.13 5.99
CA LYS A 43 -30.63 10.20 6.08
C LYS A 43 -31.37 10.20 7.42
N LYS A 44 -31.70 9.01 7.95
CA LYS A 44 -32.35 8.87 9.27
C LYS A 44 -31.43 9.30 10.43
N HIS A 45 -30.12 9.01 10.35
CA HIS A 45 -29.16 9.45 11.36
C HIS A 45 -28.92 10.96 11.32
N GLY A 46 -29.05 11.57 10.14
CA GLY A 46 -28.90 13.01 9.94
C GLY A 46 -27.44 13.48 10.03
N GLU A 47 -27.23 14.77 9.74
CA GLU A 47 -25.89 15.36 9.62
C GLU A 47 -25.06 15.29 10.93
N ASN A 48 -25.75 15.32 12.07
CA ASN A 48 -25.15 15.29 13.40
C ASN A 48 -24.88 13.87 13.92
N GLY A 49 -25.21 12.83 13.14
CA GLY A 49 -24.90 11.46 13.50
C GLY A 49 -23.39 11.21 13.56
N PRO A 50 -22.92 10.25 14.38
CA PRO A 50 -21.52 9.87 14.42
C PRO A 50 -21.07 9.48 13.01
N GLU A 51 -20.02 10.15 12.52
CA GLU A 51 -19.39 9.88 11.22
C GLU A 51 -20.29 10.06 9.98
N ALA A 52 -21.48 10.67 10.12
CA ALA A 52 -22.45 10.80 9.03
C ALA A 52 -21.86 11.53 7.81
N LYS A 53 -21.09 12.60 8.04
CA LYS A 53 -20.39 13.35 6.98
C LYS A 53 -19.31 12.52 6.30
N LYS A 54 -18.55 11.73 7.07
CA LYS A 54 -17.51 10.83 6.54
C LYS A 54 -18.15 9.75 5.66
N ARG A 55 -19.23 9.12 6.15
CA ARG A 55 -20.00 8.11 5.43
C ARG A 55 -20.64 8.67 4.15
N LEU A 56 -21.12 9.91 4.19
CA LEU A 56 -21.62 10.59 2.99
C LEU A 56 -20.51 10.79 1.95
N LYS A 57 -19.34 11.32 2.35
CA LYS A 57 -18.17 11.49 1.46
C LYS A 57 -17.76 10.16 0.83
N PHE A 58 -17.74 9.08 1.59
CA PHE A 58 -17.42 7.74 1.09
C PHE A 58 -18.40 7.29 0.00
N LEU A 59 -19.71 7.35 0.26
CA LEU A 59 -20.73 6.93 -0.69
C LEU A 59 -20.70 7.73 -1.99
N VAL A 60 -20.45 9.04 -1.92
CA VAL A 60 -20.32 9.88 -3.12
C VAL A 60 -19.05 9.53 -3.92
N ASN A 61 -17.93 9.20 -3.25
CA ASN A 61 -16.74 8.69 -3.94
C ASN A 61 -16.96 7.32 -4.59
N GLU A 62 -17.72 6.44 -3.96
CA GLU A 62 -18.12 5.18 -4.57
C GLU A 62 -19.02 5.40 -5.79
N LEU A 63 -19.97 6.33 -5.73
CA LEU A 63 -20.81 6.70 -6.88
C LEU A 63 -19.95 7.14 -8.09
N VAL A 64 -18.86 7.89 -7.86
CA VAL A 64 -17.91 8.28 -8.92
C VAL A 64 -17.23 7.07 -9.57
N LYS A 65 -17.03 5.98 -8.82
CA LYS A 65 -16.41 4.73 -9.29
C LYS A 65 -17.43 3.69 -9.77
N ALA A 66 -18.72 3.90 -9.51
CA ALA A 66 -19.78 2.92 -9.79
C ALA A 66 -19.88 2.53 -11.26
N TRP A 67 -19.32 3.34 -12.16
CA TRP A 67 -19.34 3.04 -13.58
C TRP A 67 -18.37 1.92 -14.02
N ILE A 68 -17.33 1.65 -13.23
CA ILE A 68 -16.34 0.57 -13.45
C ILE A 68 -16.51 -0.60 -12.48
N MET A 69 -17.45 -0.52 -11.54
CA MET A 69 -17.66 -1.57 -10.54
C MET A 69 -18.49 -2.73 -11.11
N PRO A 70 -18.21 -3.99 -10.70
CA PRO A 70 -19.05 -5.13 -11.04
C PRO A 70 -20.42 -5.00 -10.35
N GLU A 71 -21.48 -5.54 -10.96
CA GLU A 71 -22.87 -5.36 -10.50
C GLU A 71 -23.10 -5.87 -9.06
N GLN A 72 -22.34 -6.88 -8.64
CA GLN A 72 -22.36 -7.41 -7.26
C GLN A 72 -21.93 -6.35 -6.22
N ALA A 73 -20.99 -5.46 -6.56
CA ALA A 73 -20.49 -4.40 -5.68
C ALA A 73 -21.46 -3.20 -5.58
N LEU A 74 -22.47 -3.13 -6.45
CA LEU A 74 -23.51 -2.10 -6.46
C LEU A 74 -24.71 -2.45 -5.57
N THR A 75 -24.74 -3.67 -5.01
CA THR A 75 -25.85 -4.13 -4.17
C THR A 75 -25.84 -3.48 -2.79
N ASP A 76 -27.04 -3.23 -2.24
CA ASP A 76 -27.24 -2.65 -0.90
C ASP A 76 -26.71 -3.54 0.23
N ASN A 77 -26.51 -4.83 -0.06
CA ASN A 77 -26.22 -5.88 0.91
C ASN A 77 -24.74 -6.30 0.95
N ALA A 78 -23.81 -5.49 0.44
CA ALA A 78 -22.38 -5.72 0.68
C ALA A 78 -22.16 -5.88 2.20
N PRO A 79 -21.76 -7.07 2.70
CA PRO A 79 -21.70 -7.36 4.13
C PRO A 79 -20.69 -6.51 4.91
N GLU A 80 -19.83 -5.75 4.20
CA GLU A 80 -18.77 -4.93 4.77
C GLU A 80 -19.20 -3.52 5.23
N LEU A 81 -20.46 -3.10 5.08
CA LEU A 81 -20.85 -1.69 5.32
C LEU A 81 -22.00 -1.49 6.32
N GLY A 82 -22.22 -2.49 7.18
CA GLY A 82 -23.12 -2.41 8.34
C GLY A 82 -22.43 -1.99 9.63
N ASP A 83 -21.14 -2.29 9.76
CA ASP A 83 -20.29 -1.96 10.91
C ASP A 83 -18.95 -1.47 10.34
N PHE A 84 -18.79 -0.16 10.24
CA PHE A 84 -17.52 0.42 9.81
C PHE A 84 -16.56 0.27 10.97
N THR A 85 -15.45 -0.44 10.75
CA THR A 85 -14.37 -0.36 11.73
C THR A 85 -13.66 0.99 11.57
N ASP A 86 -13.20 1.53 12.70
CA ASP A 86 -12.40 2.77 12.78
C ASP A 86 -11.22 2.78 11.77
N THR A 87 -10.75 1.59 11.37
CA THR A 87 -9.71 1.35 10.36
C THR A 87 -10.05 1.87 8.96
N ASP A 88 -11.28 1.70 8.49
CA ASP A 88 -11.68 2.06 7.11
C ASP A 88 -11.85 3.57 6.96
N LEU A 89 -12.28 4.24 8.04
CA LEU A 89 -12.37 5.69 8.12
C LEU A 89 -10.98 6.31 8.29
N LYS A 90 -10.09 5.70 9.08
CA LYS A 90 -8.69 6.12 9.24
C LYS A 90 -7.88 6.05 7.95
N LYS A 91 -8.17 5.11 7.04
CA LYS A 91 -7.52 5.05 5.73
C LYS A 91 -7.82 6.27 4.84
N GLN A 92 -8.86 7.04 5.16
CA GLN A 92 -9.16 8.34 4.54
C GLN A 92 -8.63 9.56 5.32
N GLU A 93 -8.08 9.40 6.53
CA GLU A 93 -7.67 10.52 7.40
C GLU A 93 -6.41 11.27 6.94
N GLY A 94 -5.74 10.85 5.86
CA GLY A 94 -4.52 11.48 5.39
C GLY A 94 -4.67 12.78 4.58
N HIS A 95 -5.88 13.20 4.19
CA HIS A 95 -6.06 14.32 3.25
C HIS A 95 -7.04 15.38 3.76
N SER A 96 -6.46 16.44 4.33
CA SER A 96 -7.06 17.74 4.58
C SER A 96 -7.31 18.46 3.23
N ASP A 97 -8.49 18.25 2.63
CA ASP A 97 -8.94 18.96 1.41
C ASP A 97 -9.47 20.37 1.75
N LYS A 98 -8.64 21.23 2.33
CA LYS A 98 -8.92 22.67 2.32
C LYS A 98 -7.72 23.36 1.68
N ASP A 99 -7.90 23.73 0.41
CA ASP A 99 -6.99 24.51 -0.43
C ASP A 99 -5.69 23.84 -0.95
N ALA A 100 -5.41 22.59 -0.62
CA ALA A 100 -4.37 21.82 -1.30
C ALA A 100 -4.90 21.30 -2.65
N LEU A 101 -4.49 21.90 -3.78
CA LEU A 101 -4.63 21.23 -5.08
C LEU A 101 -3.97 19.85 -4.95
N SER A 102 -4.64 18.79 -5.40
CA SER A 102 -4.00 17.49 -5.58
C SER A 102 -2.70 17.69 -6.38
N LEU A 103 -1.62 16.97 -6.06
CA LEU A 103 -0.35 17.05 -6.79
C LEU A 103 -0.54 16.89 -8.31
N VAL A 104 -1.59 16.18 -8.74
CA VAL A 104 -2.00 16.05 -10.15
C VAL A 104 -2.50 17.37 -10.73
N ASP A 105 -3.32 18.12 -9.99
CA ASP A 105 -3.83 19.42 -10.44
C ASP A 105 -2.76 20.51 -10.33
N ALA A 106 -1.90 20.42 -9.32
CA ALA A 106 -0.71 21.26 -9.19
C ALA A 106 0.26 21.07 -10.38
N TYR A 107 0.43 19.83 -10.85
CA TYR A 107 1.21 19.54 -12.06
C TYR A 107 0.58 20.15 -13.32
N LYS A 108 -0.75 20.08 -13.48
CA LYS A 108 -1.43 20.72 -14.61
C LYS A 108 -1.22 22.22 -14.61
N ALA A 109 -1.49 22.88 -13.47
CA ALA A 109 -1.31 24.32 -13.31
C ALA A 109 0.15 24.75 -13.54
N LEU A 110 1.12 23.92 -13.12
CA LEU A 110 2.54 24.14 -13.40
C LEU A 110 2.87 23.99 -14.90
N SER A 111 2.30 22.98 -15.56
CA SER A 111 2.55 22.68 -16.98
C SER A 111 1.90 23.70 -17.92
N GLU A 112 0.74 24.21 -17.56
CA GLU A 112 -0.03 25.21 -18.29
C GLU A 112 0.40 26.64 -17.91
N GLN A 113 1.42 26.78 -17.04
CA GLN A 113 1.96 28.04 -16.54
C GLN A 113 0.91 28.93 -15.84
N GLU A 114 -0.19 28.34 -15.38
CA GLU A 114 -1.24 29.03 -14.63
C GLU A 114 -0.77 29.45 -13.23
N ARG A 115 0.22 28.73 -12.68
CA ARG A 115 0.73 28.99 -11.33
C ARG A 115 2.24 28.86 -11.25
N GLN A 116 2.87 29.88 -10.66
CA GLN A 116 4.30 29.87 -10.36
C GLN A 116 4.54 29.19 -9.01
N TYR A 117 5.45 28.23 -8.97
CA TYR A 117 5.91 27.58 -7.74
C TYR A 117 7.40 27.86 -7.53
N PRO A 118 7.89 27.88 -6.27
CA PRO A 118 9.32 27.79 -6.01
C PRO A 118 9.93 26.57 -6.71
N GLU A 119 11.16 26.68 -7.20
CA GLU A 119 11.77 25.65 -8.06
C GLU A 119 11.81 24.26 -7.39
N THR A 120 12.10 24.21 -6.09
CA THR A 120 12.11 22.94 -5.33
C THR A 120 10.72 22.32 -5.21
N VAL A 121 9.67 23.15 -5.06
CA VAL A 121 8.28 22.69 -5.04
C VAL A 121 7.83 22.23 -6.43
N ALA A 122 8.21 22.97 -7.48
CA ALA A 122 7.97 22.56 -8.86
C ALA A 122 8.64 21.21 -9.17
N GLN A 123 9.84 20.98 -8.64
CA GLN A 123 10.55 19.70 -8.74
C GLN A 123 9.80 18.57 -8.02
N VAL A 124 9.29 18.81 -6.80
CA VAL A 124 8.44 17.84 -6.08
C VAL A 124 7.22 17.46 -6.91
N ILE A 125 6.52 18.45 -7.46
CA ILE A 125 5.31 18.25 -8.28
C ILE A 125 5.63 17.42 -9.54
N ARG A 126 6.71 17.75 -10.25
CA ARG A 126 7.15 17.01 -11.45
C ARG A 126 7.53 15.58 -11.13
N ARG A 127 8.41 15.38 -10.13
CA ARG A 127 8.86 14.04 -9.72
C ARG A 127 7.70 13.15 -9.29
N TYR A 128 6.77 13.68 -8.51
CA TYR A 128 5.58 12.93 -8.10
C TYR A 128 4.71 12.54 -9.30
N ALA A 129 4.48 13.46 -10.24
CA ALA A 129 3.69 13.18 -11.43
C ALA A 129 4.35 12.13 -12.34
N ASP A 130 5.67 12.19 -12.48
CA ASP A 130 6.43 11.22 -13.26
C ASP A 130 6.45 9.84 -12.60
N ALA A 131 6.68 9.77 -11.28
CA ALA A 131 6.61 8.52 -10.52
C ALA A 131 5.22 7.88 -10.61
N TYR A 132 4.16 8.68 -10.51
CA TYR A 132 2.77 8.21 -10.67
C TYR A 132 2.52 7.60 -12.06
N LYS A 133 2.94 8.29 -13.14
CA LYS A 133 2.79 7.81 -14.52
C LYS A 133 3.59 6.54 -14.76
N GLN A 134 4.84 6.50 -14.30
CA GLN A 134 5.71 5.34 -14.45
C GLN A 134 5.14 4.13 -13.71
N ARG A 135 4.63 4.31 -12.49
CA ARG A 135 4.00 3.25 -11.71
C ARG A 135 2.78 2.66 -12.44
N ASP A 136 1.93 3.50 -13.02
CA ASP A 136 0.78 3.05 -13.83
C ASP A 136 1.23 2.22 -15.06
N ILE A 137 2.28 2.66 -15.76
CA ILE A 137 2.86 1.91 -16.89
C ILE A 137 3.39 0.56 -16.42
N LEU A 138 4.07 0.50 -15.27
CA LEU A 138 4.59 -0.76 -14.73
C LEU A 138 3.48 -1.71 -14.27
N HIS A 139 2.41 -1.21 -13.65
CA HIS A 139 1.25 -2.02 -13.33
C HIS A 139 0.59 -2.61 -14.59
N LYS A 140 0.45 -1.81 -15.66
CA LYS A 140 -0.05 -2.31 -16.96
C LYS A 140 0.86 -3.38 -17.55
N LYS A 141 2.17 -3.12 -17.59
CA LYS A 141 3.16 -4.11 -18.03
C LYS A 141 3.10 -5.40 -17.23
N MET A 142 2.93 -5.31 -15.91
CA MET A 142 2.81 -6.48 -15.04
C MET A 142 1.51 -7.26 -15.31
N ALA A 143 0.41 -6.57 -15.61
CA ALA A 143 -0.86 -7.20 -15.97
C ALA A 143 -0.82 -7.87 -17.36
N ASP A 144 -0.05 -7.33 -18.30
CA ASP A 144 0.11 -7.86 -19.66
C ASP A 144 1.08 -9.05 -19.74
N MET A 145 1.78 -9.40 -18.65
CA MET A 145 2.69 -10.54 -18.66
C MET A 145 1.95 -11.88 -18.60
N PRO A 146 2.45 -12.92 -19.29
CA PRO A 146 1.83 -14.25 -19.30
C PRO A 146 1.74 -14.80 -17.88
N GLU A 147 0.72 -15.61 -17.56
CA GLU A 147 0.51 -16.21 -16.22
C GLU A 147 1.45 -17.39 -15.92
N ASP A 148 2.24 -17.82 -16.90
CA ASP A 148 3.18 -18.93 -16.75
C ASP A 148 4.22 -18.66 -15.65
N ASN A 149 4.64 -19.72 -14.97
CA ASN A 149 5.60 -19.64 -13.84
C ASN A 149 7.02 -20.03 -14.25
N ASP A 150 7.38 -19.79 -15.51
CA ASP A 150 8.75 -19.94 -15.97
C ASP A 150 9.68 -19.00 -15.18
N GLU A 151 10.91 -19.44 -14.94
CA GLU A 151 11.90 -18.71 -14.14
C GLU A 151 12.12 -17.27 -14.66
N ALA A 152 12.11 -17.10 -15.98
CA ALA A 152 12.22 -15.80 -16.63
C ALA A 152 11.02 -14.89 -16.31
N THR A 153 9.79 -15.42 -16.36
CA THR A 153 8.55 -14.67 -16.09
C THR A 153 8.44 -14.31 -14.60
N VAL A 154 8.82 -15.21 -13.70
CA VAL A 154 8.86 -14.95 -12.26
C VAL A 154 9.88 -13.86 -11.92
N SER A 155 11.08 -13.93 -12.51
CA SER A 155 12.11 -12.90 -12.33
C SER A 155 11.65 -11.53 -12.84
N ALA A 156 11.03 -11.48 -14.03
CA ALA A 156 10.49 -10.26 -14.59
C ALA A 156 9.36 -9.66 -13.75
N ARG A 157 8.43 -10.49 -13.20
CA ARG A 157 7.37 -10.02 -12.28
C ARG A 157 7.97 -9.41 -11.03
N LYS A 158 8.99 -10.06 -10.48
CA LYS A 158 9.69 -9.54 -9.30
C LYS A 158 10.33 -8.19 -9.59
N GLN A 159 11.08 -8.06 -10.68
CA GLN A 159 11.70 -6.78 -11.07
C GLN A 159 10.68 -5.66 -11.24
N LEU A 160 9.55 -5.93 -11.92
CA LEU A 160 8.47 -4.94 -12.05
C LEU A 160 7.86 -4.60 -10.69
N SER A 161 7.69 -5.57 -9.80
CA SER A 161 7.18 -5.35 -8.45
C SER A 161 8.11 -4.48 -7.61
N ASP A 162 9.41 -4.75 -7.67
CA ASP A 162 10.43 -3.99 -6.94
C ASP A 162 10.49 -2.53 -7.46
N GLN A 163 10.39 -2.32 -8.78
CA GLN A 163 10.29 -0.99 -9.38
C GLN A 163 9.02 -0.23 -8.97
N ILE A 164 7.87 -0.92 -8.91
CA ILE A 164 6.61 -0.32 -8.44
C ILE A 164 6.72 0.10 -6.96
N ALA A 165 7.37 -0.71 -6.13
CA ALA A 165 7.61 -0.39 -4.73
C ALA A 165 8.49 0.85 -4.60
N ALA A 166 9.63 0.91 -5.30
CA ALA A 166 10.53 2.07 -5.27
C ALA A 166 9.84 3.37 -5.70
N LEU A 167 9.00 3.33 -6.75
CA LEU A 167 8.21 4.50 -7.17
C LEU A 167 7.14 4.88 -6.15
N SER A 168 6.57 3.91 -5.44
CA SER A 168 5.60 4.17 -4.37
C SER A 168 6.27 4.81 -3.16
N ASP A 169 7.46 4.36 -2.77
CA ASP A 169 8.27 4.95 -1.71
C ASP A 169 8.66 6.40 -2.03
N GLU A 170 9.05 6.68 -3.27
CA GLU A 170 9.32 8.05 -3.73
C GLU A 170 8.06 8.93 -3.61
N MET A 171 6.90 8.42 -4.01
CA MET A 171 5.64 9.15 -3.86
C MET A 171 5.28 9.43 -2.39
N GLU A 172 5.43 8.45 -1.50
CA GLU A 172 5.19 8.60 -0.05
C GLU A 172 6.15 9.60 0.59
N PHE A 173 7.38 9.69 0.09
CA PHE A 173 8.35 10.69 0.55
C PHE A 173 8.04 12.12 0.07
N LEU A 174 7.63 12.27 -1.20
CA LEU A 174 7.39 13.57 -1.82
C LEU A 174 6.06 14.20 -1.36
N TYR A 175 5.06 13.38 -1.08
CA TYR A 175 3.71 13.84 -0.76
C TYR A 175 3.65 14.77 0.48
N PRO A 176 4.24 14.41 1.65
CA PRO A 176 4.24 15.27 2.83
C PRO A 176 4.94 16.62 2.61
N LYS A 177 5.96 16.66 1.75
CA LYS A 177 6.71 17.90 1.45
C LYS A 177 5.85 18.90 0.69
N TYR A 178 5.02 18.41 -0.22
CA TYR A 178 4.06 19.26 -0.92
C TYR A 178 2.95 19.75 0.04
N ILE A 179 2.47 18.90 0.94
CA ILE A 179 1.48 19.31 1.94
C ILE A 179 2.04 20.36 2.90
N ALA A 180 3.27 20.21 3.38
CA ALA A 180 3.95 21.21 4.21
C ALA A 180 4.04 22.58 3.49
N PHE A 181 4.29 22.58 2.18
CA PHE A 181 4.24 23.80 1.38
C PHE A 181 2.83 24.39 1.30
N THR A 182 1.81 23.59 1.02
CA THR A 182 0.43 24.11 0.86
C THR A 182 -0.21 24.58 2.15
N GLU A 183 0.08 23.91 3.28
CA GLU A 183 -0.54 24.21 4.58
C GLU A 183 0.27 25.22 5.40
N ASN A 184 1.60 25.09 5.42
CA ASN A 184 2.48 25.88 6.28
C ASN A 184 3.34 26.89 5.50
N GLY A 185 3.32 26.85 4.16
CA GLY A 185 4.21 27.67 3.33
C GLY A 185 5.67 27.22 3.37
N GLU A 186 5.95 26.03 3.90
CA GLU A 186 7.31 25.50 4.05
C GLU A 186 7.83 25.02 2.70
N VAL A 187 8.88 25.67 2.19
CA VAL A 187 9.51 25.31 0.92
C VAL A 187 10.56 24.23 1.19
N PRO A 188 10.44 23.03 0.57
CA PRO A 188 11.44 21.98 0.72
C PRO A 188 12.81 22.46 0.24
N THR A 189 13.85 22.15 1.01
CA THR A 189 15.24 22.46 0.63
C THR A 189 15.78 21.43 -0.35
N GLU A 190 16.80 21.82 -1.12
CA GLU A 190 17.40 20.96 -2.14
C GLU A 190 18.13 19.75 -1.52
N GLU A 191 18.66 19.88 -0.31
CA GLU A 191 19.26 18.78 0.45
C GLU A 191 18.20 17.75 0.90
N GLU A 192 17.03 18.22 1.33
CA GLU A 192 15.90 17.35 1.69
C GLU A 192 15.33 16.59 0.48
N LEU A 193 15.51 17.10 -0.75
CA LEU A 193 15.10 16.40 -1.97
C LEU A 193 16.15 15.39 -2.48
N LYS A 194 17.42 15.55 -2.07
CA LYS A 194 18.53 14.65 -2.39
C LYS A 194 18.58 13.41 -1.50
N GLN A 195 18.08 13.47 -0.26
CA GLN A 195 18.08 12.33 0.68
C GLN A 195 17.38 11.05 0.19
N LEU A 196 16.55 11.12 -0.86
CA LEU A 196 15.98 9.91 -1.48
C LEU A 196 17.01 9.12 -2.31
N VAL A 197 17.99 9.79 -2.91
CA VAL A 197 18.95 9.14 -3.81
C VAL A 197 19.92 8.25 -3.01
N ASP A 198 20.39 8.73 -1.86
CA ASP A 198 21.27 7.95 -0.97
C ASP A 198 20.53 6.78 -0.30
N LYS A 199 19.22 6.89 -0.05
CA LYS A 199 18.43 5.77 0.49
C LYS A 199 18.17 4.67 -0.55
N GLN A 200 18.20 4.98 -1.85
CA GLN A 200 18.11 3.93 -2.88
C GLN A 200 19.42 3.13 -3.00
N GLU A 201 20.58 3.71 -2.68
CA GLU A 201 21.84 2.96 -2.63
C GLU A 201 21.95 2.02 -1.41
N ASP A 202 21.25 2.33 -0.31
CA ASP A 202 21.24 1.49 0.91
C ASP A 202 20.19 0.36 0.89
N VAL A 203 19.16 0.42 0.04
CA VAL A 203 18.09 -0.60 0.01
C VAL A 203 18.45 -1.80 -0.89
N ASP A 204 19.44 -1.66 -1.78
CA ASP A 204 19.93 -2.77 -2.62
C ASP A 204 20.93 -3.71 -1.90
N LYS A 205 21.11 -3.56 -0.58
CA LYS A 205 21.99 -4.41 0.23
C LYS A 205 21.39 -4.92 1.55
N GLU A 206 20.08 -5.15 1.65
CA GLU A 206 19.57 -6.07 2.69
C GLU A 206 19.39 -7.51 2.16
N LYS A 207 20.47 -8.07 1.61
CA LYS A 207 21.00 -9.25 2.31
C LYS A 207 21.58 -8.69 3.60
N ASN A 208 20.82 -8.71 4.69
CA ASN A 208 21.35 -8.48 6.03
C ASN A 208 22.41 -9.56 6.30
N GLU A 209 23.58 -9.40 5.69
CA GLU A 209 24.79 -10.14 6.01
C GLU A 209 25.27 -9.55 7.31
N VAL A 210 24.60 -9.96 8.39
CA VAL A 210 24.97 -9.62 9.75
C VAL A 210 26.43 -10.04 9.90
N ASP A 211 27.34 -9.07 10.07
CA ASP A 211 28.74 -9.40 10.35
C ASP A 211 28.84 -9.97 11.76
N TYR A 212 28.72 -11.30 11.84
CA TYR A 212 28.75 -12.06 13.08
C TYR A 212 30.07 -11.90 13.85
N SER A 213 31.14 -11.49 13.17
CA SER A 213 32.47 -11.27 13.75
C SER A 213 32.51 -10.09 14.72
N SER A 214 31.61 -9.12 14.54
CA SER A 214 31.52 -7.91 15.37
C SER A 214 30.63 -8.07 16.62
N LEU A 215 29.96 -9.22 16.76
CA LEU A 215 28.98 -9.47 17.83
C LEU A 215 29.62 -10.10 19.06
N SER A 216 29.10 -9.77 20.25
CA SER A 216 29.55 -10.39 21.49
C SER A 216 29.14 -11.87 21.60
N LYS A 217 29.96 -12.68 22.27
CA LYS A 217 29.74 -14.13 22.49
C LYS A 217 28.35 -14.45 23.04
N GLU A 218 27.84 -13.64 23.97
CA GLU A 218 26.50 -13.82 24.54
C GLU A 218 25.39 -13.57 23.52
N LYS A 219 25.56 -12.57 22.64
CA LYS A 219 24.59 -12.25 21.60
C LYS A 219 24.59 -13.32 20.51
N LEU A 220 25.76 -13.83 20.13
CA LEU A 220 25.90 -14.96 19.22
C LEU A 220 25.26 -16.24 19.77
N GLN A 221 25.44 -16.55 21.06
CA GLN A 221 24.77 -17.69 21.70
C GLN A 221 23.24 -17.57 21.72
N LYS A 222 22.70 -16.37 21.95
CA LYS A 222 21.26 -16.10 21.86
C LYS A 222 20.74 -16.30 20.42
N MET A 223 21.48 -15.78 19.44
CA MET A 223 21.14 -15.95 18.03
C MET A 223 21.20 -17.43 17.60
N ARG A 224 22.24 -18.15 17.99
CA ARG A 224 22.37 -19.61 17.77
C ARG A 224 21.14 -20.37 18.27
N LYS A 225 20.70 -20.13 19.51
CA LYS A 225 19.49 -20.77 20.06
C LYS A 225 18.22 -20.40 19.28
N SER A 226 18.10 -19.14 18.87
CA SER A 226 16.98 -18.66 18.06
C SER A 226 16.93 -19.34 16.69
N VAL A 227 18.06 -19.38 15.97
CA VAL A 227 18.19 -20.02 14.66
C VAL A 227 17.93 -21.53 14.76
N ALA A 228 18.51 -22.21 15.75
CA ALA A 228 18.24 -23.63 16.00
C ALA A 228 16.75 -23.92 16.25
N THR A 229 16.06 -23.05 17.01
CA THR A 229 14.61 -23.16 17.23
C THR A 229 13.81 -22.98 15.94
N LYS A 230 14.21 -22.05 15.07
CA LYS A 230 13.58 -21.83 13.75
C LYS A 230 13.76 -23.03 12.83
N ILE A 231 14.97 -23.64 12.80
CA ILE A 231 15.24 -24.87 12.04
C ILE A 231 14.34 -26.00 12.53
N LEU A 232 14.23 -26.18 13.85
CA LEU A 232 13.38 -27.23 14.44
C LEU A 232 11.91 -27.06 14.04
N ARG A 233 11.36 -25.84 14.12
CA ARG A 233 9.97 -25.58 13.69
C ARG A 233 9.78 -25.82 12.19
N ALA A 234 10.75 -25.44 11.36
CA ALA A 234 10.69 -25.68 9.92
C ALA A 234 10.76 -27.18 9.57
N ARG A 235 11.58 -27.97 10.29
CA ARG A 235 11.61 -29.44 10.16
C ARG A 235 10.30 -30.06 10.62
N ASN A 236 9.72 -29.59 11.73
CA ASN A 236 8.41 -30.05 12.19
C ASN A 236 7.30 -29.74 11.17
N MET A 237 7.36 -28.58 10.49
CA MET A 237 6.45 -28.26 9.39
C MET A 237 6.57 -29.26 8.23
N LEU A 238 7.78 -29.74 7.92
CA LEU A 238 7.97 -30.76 6.89
C LEU A 238 7.50 -32.15 7.32
N GLU A 239 7.68 -32.52 8.58
CA GLU A 239 7.43 -33.88 9.08
C GLU A 239 6.00 -34.09 9.63
N PHE A 240 5.40 -33.04 10.19
CA PHE A 240 4.10 -33.08 10.88
C PHE A 240 3.10 -32.05 10.35
N GLN A 241 3.51 -31.17 9.42
CA GLN A 241 2.71 -30.02 8.95
C GLN A 241 2.27 -29.05 10.06
N GLN A 242 2.98 -29.07 11.19
CA GLN A 242 2.74 -28.20 12.36
C GLN A 242 4.08 -27.76 12.97
N GLU A 243 4.10 -26.65 13.71
CA GLU A 243 5.34 -26.14 14.32
C GLU A 243 5.84 -26.98 15.50
N SER A 244 4.94 -27.71 16.14
CA SER A 244 5.22 -28.66 17.21
C SER A 244 5.29 -30.10 16.69
N LYS A 245 6.04 -30.94 17.39
CA LYS A 245 6.04 -32.38 17.15
C LYS A 245 4.66 -32.95 17.44
N ALA A 246 4.10 -33.71 16.51
CA ALA A 246 2.85 -34.45 16.70
C ALA A 246 3.14 -35.93 16.99
N ASP A 247 2.17 -36.63 17.57
CA ASP A 247 2.31 -38.07 17.90
C ASP A 247 2.40 -38.97 16.66
N LYS A 248 1.89 -38.50 15.51
CA LYS A 248 1.93 -39.23 14.24
C LYS A 248 2.57 -38.37 13.16
N PRO A 249 3.56 -38.90 12.41
CA PRO A 249 4.15 -38.19 11.29
C PRO A 249 3.10 -37.96 10.19
N ASN A 250 3.08 -36.73 9.66
CA ASN A 250 2.24 -36.30 8.56
C ASN A 250 3.10 -35.48 7.60
N PRO A 251 3.98 -36.14 6.83
CA PRO A 251 4.96 -35.44 6.02
C PRO A 251 4.28 -34.55 4.98
N MET A 252 4.86 -33.38 4.72
CA MET A 252 4.36 -32.45 3.73
C MET A 252 4.48 -33.08 2.33
N PRO A 253 3.41 -33.08 1.51
CA PRO A 253 3.48 -33.60 0.15
C PRO A 253 4.44 -32.77 -0.72
N GLU A 254 4.94 -33.36 -1.80
CA GLU A 254 5.76 -32.69 -2.82
C GLU A 254 4.97 -31.56 -3.50
N CYS A 255 5.05 -30.35 -2.94
CA CYS A 255 4.34 -29.16 -3.40
C CYS A 255 5.21 -27.91 -3.23
N PRO A 256 4.90 -26.78 -3.88
CA PRO A 256 5.70 -25.56 -3.77
C PRO A 256 5.94 -25.07 -2.34
N LYS A 257 5.00 -25.38 -1.42
CA LYS A 257 5.14 -25.07 0.01
C LYS A 257 6.26 -25.89 0.67
N ARG A 258 6.46 -27.15 0.26
CA ARG A 258 7.57 -27.99 0.74
C ARG A 258 8.92 -27.43 0.33
N VAL A 259 9.07 -27.06 -0.94
CA VAL A 259 10.29 -26.42 -1.47
C VAL A 259 10.64 -25.17 -0.66
N LYS A 260 9.65 -24.31 -0.33
CA LYS A 260 9.87 -23.14 0.52
C LYS A 260 10.46 -23.48 1.90
N TYR A 261 9.98 -24.54 2.56
CA TYR A 261 10.50 -24.94 3.87
C TYR A 261 11.86 -25.62 3.77
N GLU A 262 12.13 -26.39 2.71
CA GLU A 262 13.45 -26.97 2.44
C GLU A 262 14.50 -25.88 2.19
N THR A 263 14.21 -24.90 1.32
CA THR A 263 15.07 -23.73 1.10
C THR A 263 15.26 -22.92 2.39
N LYS A 264 14.20 -22.75 3.19
CA LYS A 264 14.29 -22.07 4.49
C LYS A 264 15.21 -22.81 5.47
N ILE A 265 15.16 -24.14 5.51
CA ILE A 265 16.06 -24.96 6.34
C ILE A 265 17.50 -24.82 5.85
N ALA A 266 17.74 -24.87 4.54
CA ALA A 266 19.08 -24.69 3.98
C ALA A 266 19.68 -23.33 4.38
N ASN A 267 18.96 -22.23 4.14
CA ASN A 267 19.43 -20.89 4.48
C ASN A 267 19.68 -20.70 5.98
N LEU A 268 18.79 -21.22 6.84
CA LEU A 268 18.98 -21.15 8.30
C LEU A 268 20.13 -22.03 8.79
N THR A 269 20.44 -23.13 8.09
CA THR A 269 21.57 -24.00 8.42
C THR A 269 22.88 -23.32 8.07
N GLU A 270 22.97 -22.68 6.89
CA GLU A 270 24.12 -21.84 6.53
C GLU A 270 24.31 -20.67 7.51
N GLU A 271 23.21 -20.03 7.95
CA GLU A 271 23.25 -18.98 8.97
C GLU A 271 23.80 -19.51 10.31
N LEU A 272 23.37 -20.71 10.72
CA LEU A 272 23.83 -21.35 11.95
C LEU A 272 25.32 -21.66 11.89
N GLU A 273 25.82 -22.14 10.75
CA GLU A 273 27.26 -22.40 10.53
C GLU A 273 28.10 -21.13 10.63
N LYS A 274 27.63 -20.01 10.04
CA LYS A 274 28.29 -18.70 10.17
C LYS A 274 28.35 -18.23 11.63
N ILE A 275 27.26 -18.41 12.39
CA ILE A 275 27.20 -18.08 13.82
C ILE A 275 28.14 -18.97 14.63
N ASP A 276 28.15 -20.29 14.37
CA ASP A 276 29.00 -21.24 15.08
C ASP A 276 30.48 -20.99 14.81
N TYR A 277 30.85 -20.62 13.58
CA TYR A 277 32.21 -20.19 13.22
C TYR A 277 32.62 -18.90 13.96
N ALA A 278 31.74 -17.89 14.02
CA ALA A 278 32.00 -16.65 14.76
C ALA A 278 32.14 -16.88 16.28
N ILE A 279 31.34 -17.80 16.86
CA ILE A 279 31.49 -18.20 18.27
C ILE A 279 32.84 -18.87 18.51
N ALA A 280 33.27 -19.75 17.61
CA ALA A 280 34.56 -20.44 17.69
C ALA A 280 35.75 -19.48 17.53
N ALA A 281 35.62 -18.43 16.71
CA ALA A 281 36.65 -17.40 16.56
C ALA A 281 36.82 -16.51 17.81
N LEU A 282 35.78 -16.38 18.65
CA LEU A 282 35.76 -15.57 19.87
C LEU A 282 36.08 -16.35 21.15
N GLY A 283 36.44 -17.64 21.06
CA GLY A 283 36.84 -18.45 22.20
C GLY A 283 36.94 -19.92 21.88
#